data_AF-A0A835UYT5-F1
#
_entry.id   AF-A0A835UYT5-F1
#
_cell.length_a   1.000
_cell.length_b   1.000
_cell.length_c   1.000
_cell.angle_alpha   90.00
_cell.angle_beta   90.00
_cell.angle_gamma   90.00
#
_symmetry.space_group_name_H-M   'P 1'
#
loop_
_entity.id
_entity.type
_entity.pdbx_description
1 polymer ?
#
loop_
_entity_poly.entity_id
_entity_poly.type
_entity_poly.pdbx_seq_one_letter_code
_entity_poly.pdbx_strand_id
1 'polypeptide(L)'
;MAAAKEVRRPIAATIRLTVPAGAARPAPPVGPALGQYRLNLMAFCKDFNARTQKYKPETPMAVTITAYKDNTFEFIVKSPSVTWLLKKAAGIESGSSRPGHVVASSLTLRHVYEIAKLKQSDPYCQFMTLESICKSIIGTANSMGIKIVRELED
;
A
#
# COMPACT_ATOMS: atom_id res chain seq x y z
N MET A 1 5.49 -19.50 -20.05
CA MET A 1 6.01 -20.21 -18.87
C MET A 1 5.03 -20.07 -17.72
N ALA A 2 4.69 -21.20 -17.09
CA ALA A 2 3.96 -21.40 -15.83
C ALA A 2 2.63 -20.64 -15.63
N ALA A 3 1.56 -21.15 -16.25
CA ALA A 3 0.21 -20.94 -15.75
C ALA A 3 0.09 -21.65 -14.40
N ALA A 4 0.13 -20.89 -13.30
CA ALA A 4 -0.12 -21.42 -11.97
C ALA A 4 -1.55 -21.97 -11.91
N LYS A 5 -1.65 -23.28 -11.68
CA LYS A 5 -2.89 -24.02 -11.44
C LYS A 5 -3.68 -23.33 -10.33
N GLU A 6 -4.73 -22.59 -10.67
CA GLU A 6 -5.68 -22.06 -9.68
C GLU A 6 -6.45 -23.25 -9.07
N VAL A 7 -5.93 -23.77 -7.96
CA VAL A 7 -6.70 -24.65 -7.09
C VAL A 7 -7.84 -23.78 -6.54
N ARG A 8 -9.07 -24.02 -7.01
CA ARG A 8 -10.29 -23.39 -6.48
C ARG A 8 -10.52 -23.82 -5.03
N ARG A 9 -9.71 -23.29 -4.12
CA ARG A 9 -9.93 -23.45 -2.68
C ARG A 9 -11.12 -22.59 -2.28
N PRO A 10 -12.13 -23.15 -1.59
CA PRO A 10 -13.28 -22.39 -1.16
C PRO A 10 -12.82 -21.30 -0.18
N ILE A 11 -12.95 -20.04 -0.62
CA ILE A 11 -12.64 -18.85 0.17
C ILE A 11 -13.68 -18.75 1.28
N ALA A 12 -13.22 -18.65 2.53
CA ALA A 12 -14.07 -18.41 3.68
C ALA A 12 -14.31 -16.91 3.86
N ALA A 13 -13.24 -16.10 3.80
CA ALA A 13 -13.32 -14.65 3.94
C ALA A 13 -12.11 -13.95 3.31
N THR A 14 -12.29 -12.68 2.93
CA THR A 14 -11.20 -11.79 2.53
C THR A 14 -11.13 -10.62 3.51
N ILE A 15 -10.00 -10.46 4.17
CA ILE A 15 -9.77 -9.44 5.20
C ILE A 15 -8.76 -8.43 4.65
N ARG A 16 -9.05 -7.13 4.82
CA ARG A 16 -8.14 -6.05 4.42
C ARG A 16 -7.66 -5.33 5.68
N LEU A 17 -6.36 -5.35 5.93
CA LEU A 17 -5.74 -4.71 7.09
C LEU A 17 -4.65 -3.74 6.63
N THR A 18 -4.42 -2.70 7.42
CA THR A 18 -3.28 -1.81 7.25
C THR A 18 -2.32 -2.05 8.41
N VAL A 19 -1.08 -2.42 8.11
CA VAL A 19 -0.06 -2.77 9.10
C VAL A 19 1.23 -2.00 8.78
N PRO A 20 1.88 -1.36 9.77
CA PRO A 20 3.17 -0.72 9.57
C PRO A 20 4.26 -1.74 9.22
N ALA A 21 5.08 -1.43 8.22
CA ALA A 21 6.21 -2.24 7.79
C ALA A 21 7.23 -2.44 8.93
N GLY A 22 7.75 -3.66 9.08
CA GLY A 22 8.77 -4.02 10.07
C GLY A 22 8.29 -4.05 11.53
N ALA A 23 7.04 -3.68 11.80
CA ALA A 23 6.45 -3.65 13.14
C ALA A 23 5.17 -4.50 13.23
N ALA A 24 5.06 -5.60 12.49
CA ALA A 24 3.95 -6.53 12.70
C ALA A 24 4.07 -7.18 14.07
N ARG A 25 3.18 -6.77 14.96
CA ARG A 25 2.92 -7.36 16.26
C ARG A 25 1.47 -7.83 16.30
N PRO A 26 1.14 -8.83 17.13
CA PRO A 26 -0.24 -9.25 17.38
C PRO A 26 -0.98 -8.19 18.22
N ALA A 27 -1.07 -6.97 17.68
CA ALA A 27 -1.73 -5.83 18.30
C ALA A 27 -3.23 -5.86 17.98
N PRO A 28 -4.06 -5.07 18.71
CA PRO A 28 -5.52 -5.05 18.57
C PRO A 28 -6.11 -4.88 17.16
N PRO A 29 -5.47 -4.27 16.14
CA PRO A 29 -6.03 -4.27 14.78
C PRO A 29 -5.83 -5.58 14.02
N VAL A 30 -4.78 -6.36 14.33
CA VAL A 30 -4.43 -7.60 13.62
C VAL A 30 -4.94 -8.84 14.38
N GLY A 31 -4.88 -8.78 15.72
CA GLY A 31 -5.28 -9.84 16.65
C GLY A 31 -6.70 -10.35 16.45
N PRO A 32 -7.74 -9.51 16.65
CA PRO A 32 -9.15 -9.87 16.51
C PRO A 32 -9.52 -10.26 15.09
N ALA A 33 -8.99 -9.53 14.09
CA ALA A 33 -9.32 -9.75 12.69
C ALA A 33 -8.88 -11.14 12.20
N LEU A 34 -7.70 -11.62 12.62
CA LEU A 34 -7.19 -12.95 12.25
C LEU A 34 -7.61 -14.05 13.22
N GLY A 35 -7.77 -13.72 14.51
CA GLY A 35 -8.20 -14.64 15.54
C GLY A 35 -9.61 -15.20 15.31
N GLN A 36 -10.52 -14.40 14.74
CA GLN A 36 -11.88 -14.85 14.40
C GLN A 36 -11.89 -16.05 13.43
N TYR A 37 -10.87 -16.16 12.58
CA TYR A 37 -10.75 -17.21 11.56
C TYR A 37 -9.76 -18.33 11.97
N ARG A 38 -9.31 -18.35 13.23
CA ARG A 38 -8.36 -19.34 13.77
C ARG A 38 -7.05 -19.44 12.96
N LEU A 39 -6.62 -18.33 12.36
CA LEU A 39 -5.40 -18.27 11.57
C LEU A 39 -4.16 -18.13 12.47
N ASN A 40 -3.01 -18.64 12.02
CA ASN A 40 -1.77 -18.56 12.78
C ASN A 40 -1.13 -17.16 12.69
N LEU A 41 -1.43 -16.31 13.68
CA LEU A 41 -0.95 -14.92 13.73
C LEU A 41 0.57 -14.79 13.80
N MET A 42 1.25 -15.71 14.48
CA MET A 42 2.70 -15.63 14.69
C MET A 42 3.46 -15.93 13.39
N ALA A 43 2.99 -16.92 12.63
CA ALA A 43 3.49 -17.20 11.29
C ALA A 43 3.29 -16.00 10.35
N PHE A 44 2.09 -15.40 10.38
CA PHE A 44 1.80 -14.18 9.61
C PHE A 44 2.75 -13.02 9.96
N CYS A 45 2.94 -12.72 11.25
CA CYS A 45 3.81 -11.61 11.66
C CYS A 45 5.26 -11.83 11.20
N LYS A 46 5.76 -13.07 11.26
CA LYS A 46 7.12 -13.42 10.84
C LYS A 46 7.28 -13.27 9.32
N ASP A 47 6.38 -13.84 8.53
CA ASP A 47 6.45 -13.75 7.08
C ASP A 47 6.21 -12.33 6.58
N PHE A 48 5.32 -11.57 7.24
CA PHE A 48 5.11 -10.16 6.93
C PHE A 48 6.36 -9.33 7.20
N ASN A 49 7.02 -9.51 8.35
CA ASN A 49 8.26 -8.79 8.65
C ASN A 49 9.38 -9.14 7.67
N ALA A 50 9.50 -10.42 7.27
CA ALA A 50 10.47 -10.84 6.25
C ALA A 50 10.22 -10.20 4.88
N ARG A 51 8.95 -10.13 4.44
CA ARG A 51 8.58 -9.48 3.17
C ARG A 51 8.69 -7.95 3.22
N THR A 52 8.45 -7.35 4.38
CA THR A 52 8.47 -5.89 4.57
C THR A 52 9.83 -5.32 4.93
N GLN A 53 10.85 -6.16 5.16
CA GLN A 53 12.21 -5.75 5.51
C GLN A 53 12.89 -4.86 4.44
N LYS A 54 12.43 -4.94 3.18
CA LYS A 54 12.91 -4.09 2.08
C LYS A 54 12.36 -2.67 2.11
N TYR A 55 11.25 -2.45 2.83
CA TYR A 55 10.58 -1.16 2.92
C TYR A 55 11.03 -0.43 4.19
N LYS A 56 10.97 0.91 4.16
CA LYS A 56 11.29 1.72 5.34
C LYS A 56 10.37 1.32 6.50
N PRO A 57 10.90 1.14 7.73
CA PRO A 57 10.07 0.86 8.90
C PRO A 57 9.01 1.96 9.09
N GLU A 58 7.87 1.59 9.69
CA GLU A 58 6.70 2.47 9.94
C GLU A 58 5.90 2.89 8.70
N THR A 59 6.27 2.42 7.51
CA THR A 59 5.47 2.64 6.31
C THR A 59 4.15 1.85 6.40
N PRO A 60 2.96 2.48 6.33
CA PRO A 60 1.69 1.77 6.37
C PRO A 60 1.52 0.95 5.09
N MET A 61 1.55 -0.37 5.22
CA MET A 61 1.35 -1.31 4.12
C MET A 61 -0.04 -1.93 4.22
N ALA A 62 -0.75 -1.95 3.10
CA ALA A 62 -2.03 -2.62 3.00
C ALA A 62 -1.82 -4.11 2.73
N VAL A 63 -2.46 -4.96 3.52
CA VAL A 63 -2.40 -6.41 3.39
C VAL A 63 -3.80 -6.93 3.13
N THR A 64 -3.96 -7.67 2.04
CA THR A 64 -5.16 -8.46 1.80
C THR A 64 -4.87 -9.90 2.20
N ILE A 65 -5.68 -10.44 3.10
CA ILE A 65 -5.55 -11.80 3.62
C ILE A 65 -6.78 -12.57 3.14
N THR A 66 -6.55 -13.64 2.40
CA THR A 66 -7.56 -14.57 1.93
C THR A 66 -7.52 -15.78 2.87
N ALA A 67 -8.58 -15.97 3.65
CA ALA A 67 -8.76 -17.13 4.51
C ALA A 67 -9.54 -18.21 3.77
N TYR A 68 -9.06 -19.45 3.83
CA TYR A 68 -9.71 -20.62 3.25
C TYR A 68 -10.39 -21.46 4.33
N LYS A 69 -11.35 -22.31 3.92
CA LYS A 69 -12.11 -23.16 4.86
C LYS A 69 -11.29 -24.25 5.55
N ASP A 70 -10.10 -24.56 5.05
CA ASP A 70 -9.15 -25.53 5.60
C ASP A 70 -8.22 -24.93 6.67
N ASN A 71 -8.54 -23.73 7.18
CA ASN A 71 -7.72 -22.93 8.10
C ASN A 71 -6.37 -22.48 7.52
N THR A 72 -6.18 -22.60 6.20
CA THR A 72 -5.03 -22.00 5.53
C THR A 72 -5.32 -20.54 5.18
N PHE A 73 -4.26 -19.74 5.10
CA PHE A 73 -4.36 -18.34 4.67
C PHE A 73 -3.30 -18.05 3.62
N GLU A 74 -3.68 -17.23 2.64
CA GLU A 74 -2.75 -16.57 1.73
C GLU A 74 -2.85 -15.08 1.96
N PHE A 75 -1.72 -14.39 1.95
CA PHE A 75 -1.71 -12.95 2.09
C PHE A 75 -0.87 -12.28 1.00
N ILE A 76 -1.43 -11.20 0.48
CA ILE A 76 -0.81 -10.34 -0.52
C ILE A 76 -0.50 -9.02 0.17
N VAL A 77 0.79 -8.72 0.28
CA VAL A 77 1.27 -7.42 0.75
C VAL A 77 1.29 -6.48 -0.45
N LYS A 78 0.54 -5.39 -0.36
CA LYS A 78 0.58 -4.30 -1.34
C LYS A 78 1.60 -3.27 -0.90
N SER A 79 2.25 -2.60 -1.84
CA SER A 79 3.10 -1.46 -1.51
C SER A 79 2.30 -0.36 -0.79
N PRO A 80 3.00 0.54 -0.08
CA PRO A 80 2.40 1.68 0.60
C PRO A 80 1.34 2.43 -0.20
N SER A 81 0.41 3.04 0.55
CA SER A 81 -0.57 3.95 -0.03
C SER A 81 0.12 5.11 -0.72
N VAL A 82 -0.36 5.45 -1.91
CA VAL A 82 0.09 6.62 -2.68
C VAL A 82 -0.04 7.89 -1.85
N THR A 83 -1.12 8.01 -1.06
CA THR A 83 -1.33 9.10 -0.11
C THR A 83 -0.18 9.26 0.88
N TRP A 84 0.35 8.15 1.41
CA TRP A 84 1.45 8.20 2.37
C TRP A 84 2.79 8.54 1.68
N LEU A 85 3.02 7.99 0.49
CA LEU A 85 4.22 8.31 -0.31
C LEU A 85 4.24 9.79 -0.71
N LEU A 86 3.09 10.34 -1.12
CA LEU A 86 2.95 11.76 -1.45
C LEU A 86 3.17 12.65 -0.22
N LYS A 87 2.58 12.30 0.94
CA LYS A 87 2.81 13.01 2.21
C LYS A 87 4.29 13.04 2.58
N LYS A 88 4.98 11.91 2.46
CA LYS A 88 6.40 11.79 2.78
C LYS A 88 7.29 12.57 1.80
N ALA A 89 6.96 12.54 0.51
CA ALA A 89 7.68 13.32 -0.49
C ALA A 89 7.47 14.84 -0.28
N ALA A 90 6.28 15.23 0.16
CA ALA A 90 5.93 16.63 0.43
C ALA A 90 6.33 17.13 1.83
N GLY A 91 6.76 16.24 2.72
CA GLY A 91 7.08 16.59 4.11
C GLY A 91 5.87 17.01 4.96
N ILE A 92 4.64 16.65 4.57
CA ILE A 92 3.41 17.04 5.27
C ILE A 92 2.80 15.86 6.04
N GLU A 93 2.26 16.12 7.23
CA GLU A 93 1.58 15.09 8.04
C GLU A 93 0.10 14.93 7.66
N SER A 94 -0.56 16.05 7.34
CA SER A 94 -1.97 16.08 6.93
C SER A 94 -2.14 16.71 5.56
N GLY A 95 -3.17 16.26 4.82
CA GLY A 95 -3.53 16.85 3.53
C GLY A 95 -4.28 18.17 3.72
N SER A 96 -4.61 18.84 2.61
CA SER A 96 -5.44 20.06 2.64
C SER A 96 -6.85 19.73 3.12
N SER A 97 -7.38 20.52 4.06
CA SER A 97 -8.78 20.43 4.50
C SER A 97 -9.77 20.88 3.43
N ARG A 98 -9.33 21.68 2.45
CA ARG A 98 -10.12 22.17 1.31
C ARG A 98 -9.31 22.00 0.01
N PRO A 99 -9.26 20.79 -0.56
CA PRO A 99 -8.55 20.54 -1.81
C PRO A 99 -9.12 21.43 -2.92
N GLY A 100 -8.24 22.07 -3.70
CA GLY A 100 -8.60 23.01 -4.76
C GLY A 100 -8.61 24.49 -4.36
N HIS A 101 -8.87 24.80 -3.09
CA HIS A 101 -8.81 26.18 -2.57
C HIS A 101 -7.51 26.45 -1.80
N VAL A 102 -7.04 25.47 -1.03
CA VAL A 102 -5.82 25.58 -0.23
C VAL A 102 -4.83 24.54 -0.74
N VAL A 103 -3.68 25.02 -1.24
CA VAL A 103 -2.56 24.18 -1.64
C VAL A 103 -1.75 23.84 -0.40
N ALA A 104 -1.64 22.56 -0.06
CA ALA A 104 -0.89 22.10 1.11
C ALA A 104 0.62 22.00 0.83
N SER A 105 1.00 21.61 -0.38
CA SER A 105 2.40 21.52 -0.82
C SER A 105 2.49 21.45 -2.34
N SER A 106 3.70 21.66 -2.86
CA SER A 106 4.06 21.43 -4.25
C SER A 106 5.01 20.23 -4.37
N LEU A 107 4.81 19.41 -5.40
CA LEU A 107 5.70 18.30 -5.74
C LEU A 107 6.10 18.37 -7.22
N THR A 108 7.32 17.97 -7.54
CA THR A 108 7.76 17.88 -8.94
C THR A 108 7.32 16.57 -9.61
N LEU A 109 7.22 16.60 -10.94
CA LEU A 109 7.00 15.41 -11.76
C LEU A 109 8.02 14.29 -11.52
N ARG A 110 9.26 14.64 -11.13
CA ARG A 110 10.31 13.68 -10.80
C ARG A 110 9.92 12.80 -9.60
N HIS A 111 9.39 13.41 -8.53
CA HIS A 111 8.91 12.66 -7.37
C HIS A 111 7.75 11.74 -7.72
N VAL A 112 6.83 12.20 -8.58
CA VAL A 112 5.71 11.39 -9.07
C VAL A 112 6.22 10.16 -9.84
N TYR A 113 7.23 10.33 -10.68
CA TYR A 113 7.82 9.25 -11.46
C TYR A 113 8.56 8.22 -10.59
N GLU A 114 9.28 8.66 -9.57
CA GLU A 114 9.94 7.77 -8.60
C GLU A 114 8.92 6.95 -7.80
N ILE A 115 7.83 7.60 -7.35
CA ILE A 115 6.70 6.93 -6.68
C ILE A 115 6.02 5.94 -7.64
N ALA A 116 5.84 6.30 -8.90
CA ALA A 116 5.24 5.43 -9.91
C ALA A 116 6.07 4.18 -10.17
N LYS A 117 7.41 4.30 -10.27
CA LYS A 117 8.32 3.15 -10.41
C LYS A 117 8.26 2.20 -9.22
N LEU A 118 8.26 2.76 -8.00
CA LEU A 118 8.10 1.96 -6.78
C LEU A 118 6.76 1.22 -6.80
N LYS A 119 5.68 1.91 -7.19
CA LYS A 119 4.33 1.34 -7.25
C LYS A 119 4.16 0.30 -8.35
N GLN A 120 4.85 0.46 -9.48
CA GLN A 120 4.80 -0.47 -10.61
C GLN A 120 5.37 -1.85 -10.26
N SER A 121 6.25 -1.93 -9.25
CA SER A 121 6.75 -3.20 -8.72
C SER A 121 5.68 -4.01 -7.98
N ASP A 122 4.49 -3.44 -7.72
CA ASP A 122 3.37 -4.19 -7.16
C ASP A 122 2.75 -5.13 -8.20
N PRO A 123 2.33 -6.34 -7.79
CA PRO A 123 1.66 -7.30 -8.67
C PRO A 123 0.36 -6.78 -9.30
N TYR A 124 -0.28 -5.75 -8.72
CA TYR A 124 -1.49 -5.12 -9.28
C TYR A 124 -1.20 -4.06 -10.34
N CYS A 125 -0.05 -3.42 -10.28
CA CYS A 125 0.32 -2.31 -11.18
C CYS A 125 1.31 -2.74 -12.26
N GLN A 126 1.82 -3.98 -12.20
CA GLN A 126 2.80 -4.53 -13.14
C GLN A 126 2.30 -4.54 -14.59
N PHE A 127 0.98 -4.63 -14.81
CA PHE A 127 0.37 -4.63 -16.14
C PHE A 127 0.01 -3.23 -16.67
N MET A 128 0.17 -2.17 -15.86
CA MET A 128 -0.17 -0.81 -16.25
C MET A 128 1.03 -0.06 -16.83
N THR A 129 0.77 0.83 -17.79
CA THR A 129 1.79 1.74 -18.30
C THR A 129 2.18 2.74 -17.22
N LEU A 130 3.46 3.11 -17.21
CA LEU A 130 4.03 4.05 -16.23
C LEU A 130 3.30 5.40 -16.27
N GLU A 131 2.87 5.84 -17.46
CA GLU A 131 2.04 7.03 -17.64
C GLU A 131 0.67 6.95 -16.95
N SER A 132 0.01 5.79 -17.03
CA SER A 132 -1.29 5.57 -16.37
C SER A 132 -1.16 5.62 -14.85
N ILE A 133 -0.08 5.04 -14.33
CA ILE A 133 0.25 5.08 -12.91
C ILE A 133 0.53 6.53 -12.49
N CYS A 134 1.35 7.27 -13.25
CA CYS A 134 1.61 8.69 -13.00
C CYS A 134 0.32 9.53 -12.99
N LYS A 135 -0.59 9.34 -13.96
CA LYS A 135 -1.89 10.04 -14.00
C LYS A 135 -2.74 9.74 -12.77
N SER A 136 -2.76 8.48 -12.33
CA SER A 136 -3.48 8.08 -11.11
C SER A 136 -2.90 8.74 -9.85
N ILE A 137 -1.57 8.82 -9.75
CA ILE A 137 -0.88 9.50 -8.65
C ILE A 137 -1.15 11.00 -8.69
N ILE A 138 -1.15 11.63 -9.87
CA ILE A 138 -1.50 13.05 -10.06
C ILE A 138 -2.92 13.33 -9.57
N GLY A 139 -3.89 12.47 -9.93
CA GLY A 139 -5.27 12.60 -9.44
C GLY A 139 -5.35 12.52 -7.92
N THR A 140 -4.61 11.60 -7.31
CA THR A 140 -4.55 11.45 -5.85
C THR A 140 -3.93 12.69 -5.18
N ALA A 141 -2.86 13.25 -5.75
CA ALA A 141 -2.22 14.47 -5.26
C ALA A 141 -3.19 15.67 -5.31
N ASN A 142 -3.95 15.83 -6.40
CA ASN A 142 -4.95 16.88 -6.53
C ASN A 142 -6.06 16.76 -5.46
N SER A 143 -6.54 15.54 -5.19
CA SER A 143 -7.53 15.30 -4.12
C SER A 143 -7.00 15.61 -2.71
N MET A 144 -5.67 15.63 -2.53
CA MET A 144 -5.03 16.01 -1.27
C MET A 144 -4.67 17.51 -1.19
N GLY A 145 -4.88 18.27 -2.27
CA GLY A 145 -4.43 19.66 -2.38
C GLY A 145 -2.92 19.80 -2.58
N ILE A 146 -2.26 18.78 -3.14
CA ILE A 146 -0.84 18.84 -3.52
C ILE A 146 -0.76 19.24 -4.99
N LYS A 147 -0.10 20.36 -5.29
CA LYS A 147 0.05 20.86 -6.65
C LYS A 147 1.28 20.23 -7.31
N ILE A 148 1.11 19.66 -8.50
CA ILE A 148 2.23 19.07 -9.23
C ILE A 148 2.79 20.10 -10.20
N VAL A 149 4.07 20.43 -10.02
CA VAL A 149 4.82 21.39 -10.84
C VAL A 149 5.85 20.67 -11.71
N ARG A 150 6.20 21.29 -12.84
CA ARG A 150 7.23 20.75 -13.75
C ARG A 150 8.63 20.99 -13.18
N GLU A 151 8.84 22.19 -12.66
CA GLU A 151 10.04 22.63 -11.96
C GLU A 151 9.60 23.38 -10.69
N LEU A 152 10.37 23.26 -9.61
CA LEU A 152 10.22 24.12 -8.44
C LEU A 152 10.97 25.41 -8.79
N GLU A 153 10.23 26.43 -9.23
CA GLU A 153 10.76 27.79 -9.21
C GLU A 153 10.68 28.27 -7.75
N ASP A 154 11.83 28.59 -7.18
CA ASP A 154 12.00 29.15 -5.83
C ASP A 154 11.20 30.46 -5.64
#